data_AF-A0A9N7NDX9-F1
#
_entry.id   AF-A0A9N7NDX9-F1
#
_cell.length_a   1.000
_cell.length_b   1.000
_cell.length_c   1.000
_cell.angle_alpha   90.00
_cell.angle_beta   90.00
_cell.angle_gamma   90.00
#
_symmetry.space_group_name_H-M   'P 1'
#
loop_
_entity.id
_entity.type
_entity.pdbx_description
1 polymer ?
#
loop_
_entity_poly.entity_id
_entity_poly.type
_entity_poly.pdbx_seq_one_letter_code
_entity_poly.pdbx_strand_id
1 'polypeptide(L)'
;LCILVAGALGGRFDHEVGNINVLCRFPNKRIILLSDDCLIQLLPSSCHHEIYIQPSVEGPHCGLIPICGPSKSSTTTGLQWNLCECL
;
A
#
# COMPACT_ATOMS: atom_id res chain seq x y z
N LEU A 1 -8.57 -0.24 -15.48
CA LEU A 1 -9.55 0.39 -14.57
C LEU A 1 -8.90 0.60 -13.21
N CYS A 2 -8.99 1.81 -12.66
CA CYS A 2 -8.60 2.12 -11.28
C CYS A 2 -9.87 2.28 -10.44
N ILE A 3 -9.88 1.74 -9.22
CA ILE A 3 -11.01 1.83 -8.29
C ILE A 3 -10.52 2.59 -7.06
N LEU A 4 -11.16 3.73 -6.77
CA LEU A 4 -10.91 4.51 -5.56
C LEU A 4 -12.05 4.25 -4.56
N VAL A 5 -11.70 3.90 -3.34
CA VAL A 5 -12.65 3.65 -2.24
C VAL A 5 -12.44 4.74 -1.19
N ALA A 6 -13.37 5.68 -1.09
CA ALA A 6 -13.35 6.75 -0.09
C ALA A 6 -14.01 6.30 1.23
N GLY A 7 -13.49 6.77 2.36
CA GLY A 7 -13.97 6.38 3.69
C GLY A 7 -13.59 4.93 4.05
N ALA A 8 -12.50 4.43 3.48
CA ALA A 8 -12.09 3.04 3.63
C ALA A 8 -11.45 2.72 4.99
N LEU A 9 -10.99 3.76 5.72
CA LEU A 9 -10.20 3.67 6.94
C LEU A 9 -10.67 4.76 7.94
N GLY A 10 -10.39 4.60 9.23
CA GLY A 10 -10.74 5.52 10.31
C GLY A 10 -12.02 5.18 11.08
N GLY A 11 -12.52 3.94 10.95
CA GLY A 11 -13.79 3.50 11.49
C GLY A 11 -13.67 2.24 12.36
N ARG A 12 -14.62 1.33 12.19
CA ARG A 12 -14.57 0.03 12.87
C ARG A 12 -13.39 -0.80 12.32
N PHE A 13 -12.49 -1.18 13.20
CA PHE A 13 -11.27 -1.93 12.84
C PHE A 13 -11.54 -3.17 11.98
N ASP A 14 -12.59 -3.94 12.27
CA ASP A 14 -12.92 -5.13 11.49
C ASP A 14 -13.34 -4.83 10.05
N HIS A 15 -13.98 -3.68 9.82
CA HIS A 15 -14.28 -3.21 8.46
C HIS A 15 -13.01 -2.78 7.71
N GLU A 16 -12.06 -2.14 8.40
CA GLU A 16 -10.78 -1.73 7.80
C GLU A 16 -9.97 -2.95 7.36
N VAL A 17 -9.85 -3.94 8.25
CA VAL A 17 -9.19 -5.23 7.93
C VAL A 17 -9.94 -5.92 6.79
N GLY A 18 -11.28 -5.86 6.79
CA GLY A 18 -12.11 -6.33 5.69
C GLY A 18 -11.77 -5.67 4.35
N ASN A 19 -11.63 -4.34 4.33
CA ASN A 19 -11.24 -3.56 3.16
C ASN A 19 -9.83 -3.92 2.68
N ILE A 20 -8.86 -4.03 3.59
CA ILE A 20 -7.48 -4.43 3.27
C ILE A 20 -7.46 -5.84 2.67
N ASN A 21 -8.25 -6.78 3.20
CA ASN A 21 -8.36 -8.13 2.67
C ASN A 21 -8.92 -8.18 1.22
N VAL A 22 -9.74 -7.21 0.81
CA VAL A 22 -10.19 -7.09 -0.59
C VAL A 22 -9.00 -6.90 -1.53
N LEU A 23 -7.98 -6.14 -1.11
CA LEU A 23 -6.77 -5.94 -1.91
C LEU A 23 -6.08 -7.29 -2.20
N CYS A 24 -5.95 -8.15 -1.18
CA CYS A 24 -5.34 -9.48 -1.32
C CYS A 24 -6.18 -10.44 -2.17
N ARG A 25 -7.51 -10.31 -2.16
CA ARG A 25 -8.41 -11.14 -2.98
C ARG A 25 -8.38 -10.76 -4.47
N PHE A 26 -8.07 -9.51 -4.78
CA PHE A 26 -8.07 -8.99 -6.15
C PHE A 26 -6.73 -8.35 -6.52
N PRO A 27 -5.60 -9.09 -6.46
CA PRO A 27 -4.26 -8.52 -6.60
C PRO A 27 -3.98 -7.94 -7.99
N ASN A 28 -4.74 -8.35 -9.00
CA ASN A 28 -4.64 -7.86 -10.38
C ASN A 28 -5.49 -6.59 -10.62
N LYS A 29 -6.20 -6.09 -9.61
CA LYS A 29 -7.01 -4.87 -9.71
C LYS A 29 -6.29 -3.74 -8.99
N ARG A 30 -6.25 -2.57 -9.63
CA ARG A 30 -5.74 -1.35 -9.02
C ARG A 30 -6.84 -0.75 -8.14
N ILE A 31 -6.82 -1.11 -6.86
CA ILE A 31 -7.74 -0.61 -5.84
C ILE A 31 -6.93 0.27 -4.89
N ILE A 32 -7.42 1.48 -4.65
CA ILE A 32 -6.82 2.44 -3.73
C ILE A 32 -7.85 2.71 -2.62
N LEU A 33 -7.46 2.42 -1.38
CA LEU A 33 -8.24 2.75 -0.19
C LEU A 33 -7.80 4.13 0.27
N LEU A 34 -8.75 5.05 0.40
CA LEU A 34 -8.50 6.43 0.78
C LEU A 34 -9.35 6.81 1.98
N SER A 35 -8.72 7.45 2.95
CA SER A 35 -9.35 8.23 4.03
C SER A 35 -8.69 9.60 4.09
N ASP A 36 -9.13 10.43 5.05
CA ASP A 36 -8.63 11.79 5.21
C ASP A 36 -7.11 11.84 5.47
N ASP A 37 -6.58 10.84 6.20
CA ASP A 37 -5.18 10.82 6.64
C ASP A 37 -4.33 9.70 6.00
N CYS A 38 -4.92 8.84 5.18
CA CYS A 38 -4.22 7.63 4.71
C CYS A 38 -4.64 7.17 3.31
N LEU A 39 -3.64 6.71 2.55
CA LEU A 39 -3.81 6.03 1.27
C LEU A 39 -3.14 4.64 1.36
N ILE A 40 -3.89 3.58 1.03
CA ILE A 40 -3.37 2.21 0.96
C ILE A 40 -3.58 1.66 -0.44
N GLN A 41 -2.51 1.12 -1.03
CA GLN A 41 -2.54 0.40 -2.29
C GLN A 41 -1.68 -0.87 -2.17
N LEU A 42 -2.15 -1.96 -2.78
CA LEU A 42 -1.35 -3.18 -2.90
C LEU A 42 -0.30 -3.03 -3.99
N LEU A 43 0.92 -3.47 -3.70
CA LEU A 43 2.04 -3.58 -4.63
C LEU A 43 2.29 -5.06 -4.95
N PRO A 44 1.81 -5.59 -6.10
CA PRO A 44 2.06 -6.97 -6.47
C PRO A 44 3.55 -7.28 -6.61
N SER A 45 4.01 -8.37 -6.01
CA SER A 45 5.43 -8.77 -6.02
C SER A 45 5.95 -9.22 -7.39
N SER A 46 5.06 -9.41 -8.37
CA SER A 46 5.41 -9.84 -9.73
C SER A 46 6.03 -8.73 -10.59
N CYS A 47 6.20 -7.52 -10.06
CA CYS A 47 6.67 -6.36 -10.82
C CYS A 47 7.45 -5.37 -9.96
N HIS A 48 8.29 -4.58 -10.65
CA HIS A 48 8.94 -3.39 -10.10
C HIS A 48 7.94 -2.22 -10.08
N HIS A 49 7.94 -1.44 -9.01
CA HIS A 49 7.04 -0.31 -8.82
C HIS A 49 7.82 1.00 -8.77
N GLU A 50 7.36 1.97 -9.54
CA GLU A 50 7.83 3.35 -9.43
C GLU A 50 6.69 4.20 -8.88
N ILE A 51 6.93 4.84 -7.74
CA ILE A 51 5.94 5.64 -7.03
C ILE A 51 6.42 7.09 -7.06
N TYR A 52 5.66 7.93 -7.77
CA TYR A 52 5.89 9.37 -7.79
C TYR A 52 5.12 10.01 -6.64
N ILE A 53 5.85 10.66 -5.74
CA ILE A 53 5.28 11.38 -4.60
C ILE A 53 4.95 12.82 -4.98
N GLN A 54 3.88 13.34 -4.38
CA GLN A 54 3.49 14.75 -4.46
C GLN A 54 3.47 15.35 -3.04
N PRO A 55 4.62 15.87 -2.53
CA PRO A 55 4.75 16.34 -1.16
C PRO A 55 3.85 17.52 -0.77
N SER A 56 3.25 18.21 -1.75
CA SER A 56 2.26 19.27 -1.50
C SER A 56 0.88 18.75 -1.13
N VAL A 57 0.63 17.45 -1.33
CA VAL A 57 -0.65 16.77 -1.07
C VAL A 57 -0.47 15.67 -0.03
N GLU A 58 0.62 14.92 -0.10
CA GLU A 58 0.90 13.77 0.77
C GLU A 58 1.61 14.17 2.06
N GLY A 59 1.33 13.43 3.13
CA GLY A 59 2.07 13.54 4.39
C GLY A 59 3.51 13.01 4.29
N PRO A 60 4.37 13.29 5.29
CA PRO A 60 5.78 12.92 5.27
C PRO A 60 6.06 11.43 5.52
N HIS A 61 5.02 10.64 5.80
CA HIS A 61 5.15 9.26 6.28
C HIS A 61 4.57 8.27 5.28
N CYS A 62 5.29 7.16 5.09
CA CYS A 62 4.82 6.01 4.34
C CYS A 62 5.33 4.71 5.00
N GLY A 63 4.78 3.58 4.58
CA GLY A 63 5.19 2.27 5.09
C GLY A 63 4.85 1.14 4.13
N LEU A 64 5.59 0.04 4.25
CA LEU A 64 5.35 -1.21 3.53
C LEU A 64 4.91 -2.28 4.53
N ILE A 65 3.75 -2.89 4.31
CA ILE A 65 3.18 -3.91 5.18
C ILE A 65 2.96 -5.21 4.39
N PRO A 66 3.60 -6.33 4.76
CA PRO A 66 3.43 -7.62 4.10
C PRO A 66 2.11 -8.29 4.52
N ILE A 67 0.99 -7.77 4.03
CA ILE A 67 -0.35 -8.17 4.51
C ILE A 67 -0.93 -9.41 3.80
N CYS A 68 -0.59 -9.62 2.53
CA CYS A 68 -1.12 -10.75 1.74
C CYS A 68 -0.25 -12.02 1.83
N GLY A 69 0.84 -11.98 2.59
CA GLY A 69 1.79 -13.07 2.76
C GLY A 69 3.22 -12.57 2.98
N PRO A 70 4.17 -13.48 3.25
CA PRO A 70 5.56 -13.12 3.49
C PRO A 70 6.20 -12.44 2.27
N SER A 71 6.83 -11.30 2.48
CA SER A 71 7.75 -10.72 1.49
C SER A 71 9.12 -11.32 1.69
N LYS A 72 9.53 -12.22 0.78
CA LYS A 72 10.81 -12.96 0.91
C LYS A 72 12.03 -12.07 0.64
N SER A 73 11.89 -11.15 -0.31
CA SER A 73 12.91 -10.20 -0.69
C SER A 73 12.22 -8.91 -1.16
N SER A 74 12.74 -7.77 -0.74
CA SER A 74 12.27 -6.45 -1.16
C SER A 74 13.45 -5.49 -1.17
N THR A 75 13.59 -4.78 -2.28
CA THR A 75 14.56 -3.71 -2.44
C THR A 75 13.80 -2.42 -2.69
N THR A 76 14.20 -1.34 -2.02
CA THR A 76 13.60 -0.03 -2.20
C THR A 76 14.67 1.03 -2.37
N THR A 77 14.32 2.13 -3.02
CA THR A 77 15.13 3.35 -3.09
C THR A 77 14.23 4.56 -2.80
N GLY A 78 14.81 5.67 -2.36
CA GLY A 78 14.08 6.91 -2.09
C GLY A 78 13.37 6.98 -0.72
N LEU A 79 13.27 5.88 0.03
CA LEU A 79 12.78 5.91 1.41
C LEU A 79 13.87 6.38 2.38
N GLN A 80 13.46 6.95 3.51
CA GLN A 80 14.37 7.26 4.62
C GLN A 80 15.06 6.00 5.15
N TRP A 81 14.33 4.88 5.19
CA TRP A 81 14.86 3.56 5.52
C TRP A 81 14.63 2.62 4.36
N ASN A 82 15.62 2.52 3.47
CA ASN A 82 15.54 1.60 2.34
C ASN A 82 15.76 0.15 2.78
N LEU A 83 15.00 -0.75 2.15
CA LEU A 83 15.25 -2.18 2.21
C LEU A 83 16.26 -2.54 1.11
N CYS A 84 17.25 -3.35 1.47
CA CYS A 84 18.16 -4.00 0.55
C CYS A 84 18.11 -5.50 0.83
N GLU A 85 18.36 -6.34 -0.17
CA GLU A 85 18.66 -7.75 0.13
C GLU A 85 19.83 -7.80 1.11
N CYS A 86 19.64 -8.42 2.27
CA CYS A 86 20.76 -8.87 3.07
C CYS A 86 21.46 -9.97 2.28
N LEU A 87 22.71 -9.73 1.87
CA LEU A 87 23.62 -10.77 1.39
C LEU A 87 23.84 -11.85 2.45
#